data_AF-A0A822YD84-F1
#
_entry.id   AF-A0A822YD84-F1
#
_cell.length_a   1.000
_cell.length_b   1.000
_cell.length_c   1.000
_cell.angle_alpha   90.00
_cell.angle_beta   90.00
_cell.angle_gamma   90.00
#
_symmetry.space_group_name_H-M   'P 1'
#
loop_
_entity.id
_entity.type
_entity.pdbx_description
1 polymer ?
#
loop_
_entity_poly.entity_id
_entity_poly.type
_entity_poly.pdbx_seq_one_letter_code
_entity_poly.pdbx_strand_id
1 'polypeptide(L)' 'MQDLFDFIASTLEKFVEKEGNGYIVPLDRRRELGFTFSFPVKQTSVSSGILIKWTKGFSIEDMVSGMVL' A
#
# COMPACT_ATOMS: atom_id res chain seq x y z
N MET A 1 3.83 -12.78 -1.24
CA MET A 1 3.25 -11.45 -1.56
C MET A 1 2.02 -11.14 -0.70
N GLN A 2 1.12 -12.11 -0.60
CA GLN A 2 -0.12 -12.05 0.17
C GLN A 2 0.10 -11.48 1.58
N ASP A 3 1.04 -12.05 2.34
CA ASP A 3 1.27 -11.68 3.75
C ASP A 3 1.57 -10.18 3.99
N LEU A 4 2.34 -9.54 3.10
CA LEU A 4 2.65 -8.11 3.25
C LEU A 4 1.41 -7.25 3.04
N PHE A 5 0.66 -7.50 1.98
CA PHE A 5 -0.52 -6.72 1.67
C PHE A 5 -1.70 -7.06 2.58
N ASP A 6 -1.82 -8.30 3.04
CA ASP A 6 -2.77 -8.70 4.08
C ASP A 6 -2.46 -8.00 5.42
N PHE A 7 -1.18 -7.88 5.76
CA PHE A 7 -0.76 -7.10 6.94
C PHE A 7 -1.11 -5.61 6.79
N ILE A 8 -0.86 -5.00 5.62
CA ILE A 8 -1.23 -3.61 5.34
C ILE A 8 -2.75 -3.44 5.42
N ALA A 9 -3.52 -4.33 4.76
CA ALA A 9 -4.97 -4.28 4.73
C ALA A 9 -5.59 -4.41 6.14
N SER A 10 -5.17 -5.41 6.91
CA SER A 10 -5.65 -5.60 8.29
C SER A 10 -5.24 -4.46 9.24
N THR A 11 -4.10 -3.80 8.98
CA THR A 11 -3.70 -2.61 9.74
C THR A 11 -4.56 -1.40 9.38
N LEU A 12 -4.86 -1.20 8.08
CA LEU A 12 -5.75 -0.14 7.61
C LEU A 12 -7.19 -0.33 8.09
N GLU A 13 -7.70 -1.55 8.10
CA GLU A 13 -9.02 -1.91 8.64
C GLU A 13 -9.15 -1.47 10.10
N LYS A 14 -8.22 -1.91 10.96
CA LYS A 14 -8.18 -1.52 12.37
C LYS A 14 -8.07 -0.01 12.57
N PHE A 15 -7.35 0.67 11.70
CA PHE A 15 -7.24 2.13 11.74
C PHE A 15 -8.60 2.80 11.45
N VAL A 16 -9.30 2.34 10.40
CA VAL A 16 -10.62 2.88 10.03
C VAL A 16 -11.67 2.57 11.11
N GLU A 17 -11.66 1.37 11.69
CA GLU A 17 -12.55 1.01 12.80
C GLU A 17 -12.34 1.93 14.02
N LYS A 18 -11.09 2.25 14.33
CA LYS A 18 -10.74 3.12 15.46
C LYS A 18 -11.21 4.57 15.29
N GLU A 19 -11.27 5.07 14.07
CA GLU A 19 -11.82 6.41 13.81
C GLU A 19 -13.33 6.50 14.08
N GLY A 20 -14.06 5.37 14.01
CA GLY A 20 -15.50 5.30 14.25
C GLY A 20 -16.26 6.29 13.37
N ASN A 21 -17.18 7.06 13.98
CA ASN A 21 -17.93 8.12 13.28
C ASN A 21 -17.17 9.46 13.20
N GLY A 22 -15.92 9.52 13.65
CA GLY A 22 -15.12 10.75 13.67
C GLY A 22 -14.66 11.22 12.30
N TYR A 23 -14.70 10.34 11.30
CA TYR A 23 -14.40 10.66 9.91
C TYR A 23 -15.53 10.18 8.99
N ILE A 24 -16.30 11.13 8.45
CA ILE A 24 -17.40 10.83 7.53
C ILE A 24 -16.88 10.94 6.11
N VAL A 25 -16.79 9.81 5.41
CA VAL A 25 -16.53 9.80 3.97
C VAL A 25 -17.81 10.28 3.27
N PRO A 26 -17.77 11.32 2.43
CA PRO A 26 -18.92 11.72 1.62
C PRO A 26 -19.43 10.56 0.77
N LEU A 27 -20.75 10.43 0.61
CA LEU A 27 -21.42 9.33 -0.09
C LEU A 27 -20.94 9.11 -1.53
N ASP A 28 -20.43 10.17 -2.17
CA ASP A 28 -19.93 10.21 -3.54
C ASP A 28 -18.40 10.09 -3.65
N ARG A 29 -17.69 9.91 -2.52
CA ARG A 29 -16.22 9.88 -2.48
C ARG A 29 -15.70 8.62 -1.83
N ARG A 30 -14.50 8.23 -2.25
CA ARG A 30 -13.67 7.26 -1.53
C ARG A 30 -12.69 8.02 -0.66
N ARG A 31 -12.28 7.41 0.45
CA ARG A 31 -11.19 7.94 1.26
C ARG A 31 -9.91 7.99 0.42
N GLU A 32 -9.29 9.15 0.37
CA GLU A 32 -8.01 9.33 -0.31
C GLU A 32 -6.89 8.76 0.56
N LEU A 33 -5.95 8.04 -0.06
CA LEU A 33 -4.82 7.42 0.61
C LEU A 33 -3.55 7.69 -0.18
N GLY A 34 -2.54 8.26 0.49
CA GLY A 34 -1.18 8.31 -0.03
C GLY A 34 -0.41 7.05 0.39
N PHE A 35 0.27 6.41 -0.55
CA PHE A 35 1.09 5.24 -0.25
C PHE A 35 2.58 5.54 -0.39
N THR A 36 3.25 5.77 0.74
CA THR A 36 4.70 5.98 0.78
C THR A 36 5.43 4.65 0.78
N PHE A 37 5.74 4.13 -0.40
CA PHE A 37 6.48 2.88 -0.56
C PHE A 37 8.00 3.12 -0.57
N SER A 38 8.65 2.92 0.58
CA SER A 38 10.06 3.31 0.82
C SER A 38 11.10 2.33 0.24
N PHE A 39 10.92 1.97 -1.02
CA PHE A 39 11.80 1.10 -1.81
C PHE A 39 12.05 1.71 -3.20
N PRO A 40 13.12 1.31 -3.90
CA PRO A 40 13.34 1.74 -5.28
C PRO A 40 12.19 1.32 -6.21
N VAL A 41 11.44 2.29 -6.69
CA VAL A 41 10.30 2.10 -7.60
C VAL A 41 10.52 2.92 -8.87
N LYS A 42 10.26 2.31 -10.04
CA LYS A 42 10.11 3.02 -11.30
C LYS A 42 8.66 3.48 -11.40
N GLN A 43 8.40 4.74 -11.03
CA GLN A 43 7.07 5.32 -11.09
C GLN A 43 6.55 5.36 -12.55
N THR A 44 5.35 4.86 -12.77
CA THR A 44 4.67 4.86 -14.08
C THR A 44 3.50 5.83 -14.12
N SER A 45 2.89 6.11 -12.96
CA SER A 45 1.89 7.17 -12.78
C SER A 45 1.89 7.69 -11.34
N VAL A 46 1.02 8.66 -11.02
CA VAL A 46 0.86 9.13 -9.63
C VAL A 46 0.42 8.01 -8.68
N SER A 47 -0.35 7.04 -9.17
CA SER A 47 -0.94 5.96 -8.39
C SER A 47 -0.41 4.58 -8.79
N SER A 48 0.72 4.51 -9.50
CA SER A 48 1.35 3.23 -9.82
C SER A 48 2.85 3.31 -10.10
N GLY A 49 3.53 2.21 -9.84
CA GLY A 49 4.95 2.08 -10.15
C GLY A 49 5.44 0.65 -10.10
N ILE A 50 6.59 0.39 -10.70
CA ILE A 50 7.19 -0.93 -10.75
C ILE A 50 8.29 -1.04 -9.71
N LEU A 51 8.19 -2.00 -8.79
CA LEU A 51 9.28 -2.30 -7.86
C LEU A 51 10.51 -2.77 -8.63
N ILE A 52 11.63 -2.06 -8.45
CA ILE A 52 12.90 -2.40 -9.09
C ILE A 52 13.58 -3.52 -8.31
N LYS A 53 13.75 -3.33 -7.00
CA LYS A 53 14.35 -4.31 -6.08
C LYS A 53 13.96 -4.06 -4.63
N TRP A 54 13.95 -5.11 -3.83
CA TRP A 54 13.95 -5.00 -2.39
C TRP A 54 15.30 -4.51 -1.86
N THR A 55 15.27 -3.81 -0.72
CA THR A 55 16.44 -3.32 0.01
C THR A 55 16.23 -3.51 1.52
N LYS A 56 17.18 -3.09 2.35
CA LYS A 56 17.04 -3.09 3.82
C LYS A 56 16.85 -4.49 4.43
N GLY A 57 17.40 -5.52 3.80
CA GLY A 57 17.27 -6.91 4.27
C GLY A 57 15.92 -7.56 3.98
N PHE A 58 15.00 -6.88 3.29
CA PHE A 58 13.77 -7.50 2.82
C PHE A 58 14.06 -8.37 1.59
N SER A 59 13.47 -9.56 1.58
CA SER A 59 13.43 -10.46 0.43
C SER A 59 12.10 -11.20 0.47
N ILE A 60 11.15 -10.77 -0.37
CA ILE A 60 9.87 -11.44 -0.51
C ILE A 60 9.96 -12.27 -1.79
N GLU A 61 10.05 -13.59 -1.66
CA GLU A 61 10.34 -14.52 -2.77
C GLU A 61 9.37 -14.37 -3.95
N ASP A 62 8.09 -14.07 -3.68
CA ASP A 62 7.07 -13.86 -4.72
C ASP A 62 7.10 -12.46 -5.37
N MET A 63 7.93 -11.54 -4.89
CA MET A 63 8.06 -10.18 -5.41
C MET A 63 9.37 -10.04 -6.18
N VAL A 64 9.36 -10.54 -7.41
CA VAL A 64 10.44 -10.36 -8.37
C VAL A 64 10.41 -8.93 -8.92
N SER A 65 11.57 -8.44 -9.40
CA SER A 65 11.67 -7.19 -10.15
C SER A 65 10.59 -7.14 -11.25
N GLY A 66 9.75 -6.10 -11.26
CA GLY A 66 8.64 -6.00 -12.23
C GLY A 66 7.23 -5.90 -11.63
N MET A 67 7.04 -6.08 -10.32
CA MET A 67 5.72 -5.95 -9.70
C MET A 67 5.18 -4.52 -9.80
N VAL A 68 3.92 -4.39 -10.21
CA VAL A 68 3.16 -3.13 -10.18
C VAL A 68 2.58 -2.92 -8.78
N LEU A 69 2.96 -1.81 -8.16
CA LEU A 69 2.38 -1.21 -6.97
C LEU A 69 1.29 -0.21 -7.39
#